data_AF-A0A2T1E5M1-F1
#
_entry.id   AF-A0A2T1E5M1-F1
#
_cell.length_a   1.000
_cell.length_b   1.000
_cell.length_c   1.000
_cell.angle_alpha   90.00
_cell.angle_beta   90.00
_cell.angle_gamma   90.00
#
_symmetry.space_group_name_H-M   'P 1'
#
loop_
_entity.id
_entity.type
_entity.pdbx_description
1 polymer ?
#
loop_
_entity_poly.entity_id
_entity_poly.type
_entity_poly.pdbx_seq_one_letter_code
_entity_poly.pdbx_strand_id
1 'polypeptide(L)'
;MCSDNQANSEAKVEEALWATLLHAEGVDCSWTGDEPLTETNFAVAENASATIPYIWNPAAPESETFFTALEQEFSLDDWKVDEVATRSSVFFAQLDQLWSAATLQETLVQRFASRMPQQLLTAIATRAQQVLSSSVSLADQLVQCVQDALPNLAEEDLYVLARPLAHAMRGNDSPVESTLERVHSIEWDALSEVEQARLSLAIARFALAELETKSEK
;
A
#
# COMPACT_ATOMS: atom_id res chain seq x y z
N MET A 1 32.13 6.91 -21.22
CA MET A 1 31.35 7.17 -22.45
C MET A 1 30.04 6.37 -22.42
N CYS A 2 29.22 6.52 -21.37
CA CYS A 2 27.97 5.75 -21.21
C CYS A 2 26.75 6.63 -20.85
N SER A 3 26.81 7.94 -21.06
CA SER A 3 25.72 8.87 -20.69
C SER A 3 24.78 9.20 -21.86
N ASP A 4 25.23 9.05 -23.11
CA ASP A 4 24.45 9.47 -24.28
C ASP A 4 23.37 8.46 -24.70
N ASN A 5 23.46 7.20 -24.24
CA ASN A 5 22.50 6.16 -24.63
C ASN A 5 21.23 6.15 -23.76
N GLN A 6 21.30 6.70 -22.54
CA GLN A 6 20.18 6.72 -21.59
C GLN A 6 19.18 7.86 -21.89
N ALA A 7 19.71 9.04 -22.25
CA ALA A 7 18.89 10.19 -22.68
C ALA A 7 18.10 9.89 -23.97
N ASN A 8 18.69 9.12 -24.89
CA ASN A 8 18.04 8.73 -26.15
C ASN A 8 16.95 7.66 -25.94
N SER A 9 17.09 6.80 -24.92
CA SER A 9 16.02 5.85 -24.57
C SER A 9 14.86 6.52 -23.84
N GLU A 10 15.13 7.48 -22.94
CA GLU A 10 14.09 8.25 -22.26
C GLU A 10 13.29 9.10 -23.26
N ALA A 11 13.97 9.80 -24.17
CA ALA A 11 13.30 10.58 -25.22
C ALA A 11 12.41 9.71 -26.12
N LYS A 12 12.84 8.49 -26.46
CA LYS A 12 12.03 7.55 -27.25
C LYS A 12 10.86 6.95 -26.49
N VAL A 13 11.01 6.70 -25.18
CA VAL A 13 9.92 6.22 -24.34
C VAL A 13 8.90 7.33 -24.14
N GLU A 14 9.34 8.57 -23.92
CA GLU A 14 8.46 9.73 -23.90
C GLU A 14 7.76 9.89 -25.26
N GLU A 15 8.47 9.85 -26.38
CA GLU A 15 7.87 9.98 -27.72
C GLU A 15 6.87 8.84 -28.01
N ALA A 16 7.15 7.61 -27.57
CA ALA A 16 6.22 6.49 -27.68
C ALA A 16 5.02 6.62 -26.72
N LEU A 17 5.22 7.17 -25.52
CA LEU A 17 4.17 7.42 -24.54
C LEU A 17 3.28 8.61 -24.95
N TRP A 18 3.87 9.63 -25.59
CA TRP A 18 3.16 10.71 -26.25
C TRP A 18 2.38 10.19 -27.45
N ALA A 19 2.97 9.31 -28.27
CA ALA A 19 2.26 8.66 -29.35
C ALA A 19 1.08 7.86 -28.81
N THR A 20 1.23 7.05 -27.76
CA THR A 20 0.10 6.28 -27.20
C THR A 20 -0.94 7.16 -26.51
N LEU A 21 -0.55 8.26 -25.85
CA LEU A 21 -1.50 9.22 -25.26
C LEU A 21 -2.26 10.04 -26.31
N LEU A 22 -1.61 10.45 -27.41
CA LEU A 22 -2.25 11.20 -28.49
C LEU A 22 -3.15 10.34 -29.39
N HIS A 23 -3.02 9.02 -29.34
CA HIS A 23 -3.91 8.10 -30.08
C HIS A 23 -5.16 7.71 -29.27
N ALA A 24 -5.48 8.44 -28.19
CA ALA A 24 -6.81 8.38 -27.60
C ALA A 24 -7.83 8.85 -28.65
N GLU A 25 -8.69 7.93 -29.10
CA GLU A 25 -9.72 8.18 -30.10
C GLU A 25 -10.60 9.36 -29.65
N GLY A 26 -10.54 10.50 -30.38
CA GLY A 26 -11.40 11.67 -30.11
C GLY A 26 -10.71 13.01 -29.84
N VAL A 27 -9.39 13.04 -29.57
CA VAL A 27 -8.72 14.27 -29.09
C VAL A 27 -7.41 14.53 -29.84
N ASP A 28 -7.32 15.70 -30.49
CA ASP A 28 -6.09 16.19 -31.10
C ASP A 28 -5.36 17.12 -30.11
N CYS A 29 -4.27 16.62 -29.53
CA CYS A 29 -3.39 17.45 -28.71
C CYS A 29 -2.34 18.10 -29.60
N SER A 30 -2.32 19.44 -29.64
CA SER A 30 -1.28 20.20 -30.35
C SER A 30 -0.44 21.00 -29.37
N TRP A 31 0.88 20.91 -29.54
CA TRP A 31 1.87 21.66 -28.79
C TRP A 31 2.77 22.42 -29.77
N THR A 32 2.84 23.74 -29.63
CA THR A 32 3.79 24.56 -30.36
C THR A 32 5.07 24.69 -29.55
N GLY A 33 6.08 23.89 -29.91
CA GLY A 33 7.31 23.77 -29.16
C GLY A 33 8.31 24.91 -29.39
N ASP A 34 8.65 25.59 -28.29
CA ASP A 34 10.00 26.07 -27.99
C ASP A 34 10.19 26.55 -26.52
N GLU A 35 9.14 26.51 -25.68
CA GLU A 35 9.20 26.91 -24.27
C GLU A 35 8.61 25.85 -23.31
N PRO A 36 8.98 25.86 -22.01
CA PRO A 36 8.49 24.90 -21.03
C PRO A 36 6.96 24.84 -20.98
N LEU A 37 6.45 23.61 -20.81
CA LEU A 37 5.01 23.29 -20.74
C LEU A 37 4.31 24.20 -19.72
N THR A 38 3.59 25.18 -20.24
CA THR A 38 2.71 26.08 -19.50
C THR A 38 1.29 25.88 -20.01
N GLU A 39 0.28 26.06 -19.15
CA GLU A 39 -1.15 25.87 -19.49
C GLU A 39 -1.60 26.64 -20.74
N THR A 40 -0.86 27.68 -21.15
CA THR A 40 -1.14 28.51 -22.32
C THR A 40 -0.66 27.93 -23.66
N ASN A 41 0.25 26.95 -23.65
CA ASN A 41 0.91 26.42 -24.87
C ASN A 41 0.46 25.00 -25.24
N PHE A 42 -0.47 24.43 -24.49
CA PHE A 42 -1.05 23.11 -24.74
C PHE A 42 -2.52 23.28 -25.13
N ALA A 43 -2.85 22.98 -26.38
CA ALA A 43 -4.20 23.07 -26.89
C ALA A 43 -4.76 21.66 -27.13
N VAL A 44 -5.85 21.35 -26.43
CA VAL A 44 -6.64 20.14 -26.59
C VAL A 44 -7.85 20.51 -27.45
N ALA A 45 -7.88 20.03 -28.69
CA ALA A 45 -9.01 20.23 -29.60
C ALA A 45 -9.73 18.90 -29.81
N GLU A 46 -11.07 18.95 -29.81
CA GLU A 46 -11.88 17.79 -30.16
C GLU A 46 -11.82 17.54 -31.66
N ASN A 47 -11.55 16.30 -32.05
CA ASN A 47 -11.53 15.93 -33.45
C ASN A 47 -12.97 15.71 -33.94
N ALA A 48 -13.50 16.66 -34.73
CA ALA A 48 -14.86 16.60 -35.26
C ALA A 48 -15.14 15.40 -36.20
N SER A 49 -14.12 14.62 -36.57
CA SER A 49 -14.25 13.41 -37.40
C SER A 49 -14.12 12.11 -36.59
N ALA A 50 -13.96 12.17 -35.27
CA ALA A 50 -13.84 10.99 -34.43
C ALA A 50 -15.17 10.23 -34.32
N THR A 51 -15.09 8.90 -34.40
CA THR A 51 -16.25 8.00 -34.28
C THR A 51 -16.82 7.98 -32.85
N ILE A 52 -15.99 8.31 -31.85
CA ILE A 52 -16.36 8.33 -30.44
C ILE A 52 -16.05 9.74 -29.90
N PRO A 53 -17.08 10.54 -29.55
CA PRO A 53 -16.89 11.86 -28.95
C PRO A 53 -16.29 11.73 -27.54
N TYR A 54 -15.62 12.77 -27.05
CA TYR A 54 -15.02 12.74 -25.72
C TYR A 54 -16.10 12.65 -24.63
N ILE A 55 -16.23 11.46 -24.04
CA ILE A 55 -17.30 11.06 -23.12
C ILE A 55 -17.46 11.91 -21.85
N TRP A 56 -16.46 12.75 -21.51
CA TRP A 56 -16.46 13.60 -20.32
C TRP A 56 -16.50 15.11 -20.64
N ASN A 57 -17.00 15.49 -21.83
CA ASN A 57 -17.33 16.89 -22.12
C ASN A 57 -18.81 17.17 -21.82
N PRO A 58 -19.18 17.62 -20.60
CA PRO A 58 -20.57 17.92 -20.26
C PRO A 58 -21.15 19.13 -21.01
N ALA A 59 -20.34 19.87 -21.75
CA ALA A 59 -20.79 21.00 -22.57
C ALA A 59 -21.17 20.59 -24.01
N ALA A 60 -20.88 19.36 -24.43
CA ALA A 60 -21.26 18.84 -25.74
C ALA A 60 -22.71 18.31 -25.72
N PRO A 61 -23.60 18.70 -26.64
CA PRO A 61 -24.97 18.21 -26.70
C PRO A 61 -25.04 16.70 -26.95
N GLU A 62 -24.02 16.11 -27.59
CA GLU A 62 -23.90 14.67 -27.81
C GLU A 62 -23.65 13.89 -26.50
N SER A 63 -23.03 14.52 -25.50
CA SER A 63 -22.79 13.88 -24.19
C SER A 63 -24.09 13.57 -23.46
N GLU A 64 -25.07 14.49 -23.48
CA GLU A 64 -26.38 14.31 -22.85
C GLU A 64 -27.12 13.12 -23.48
N THR A 65 -27.05 13.00 -24.82
CA THR A 65 -27.68 11.88 -25.54
C THR A 65 -27.04 10.53 -25.19
N PHE A 66 -25.70 10.50 -25.01
CA PHE A 66 -24.97 9.30 -24.60
C PHE A 66 -25.31 8.88 -23.16
N PHE A 67 -25.26 9.81 -22.20
CA PHE A 67 -25.60 9.51 -20.81
C PHE A 67 -27.07 9.11 -20.66
N THR A 68 -27.98 9.75 -21.41
CA THR A 68 -29.40 9.38 -21.41
C THR A 68 -29.61 7.96 -21.95
N ALA A 69 -28.90 7.55 -23.01
CA ALA A 69 -28.99 6.18 -23.52
C ALA A 69 -28.46 5.15 -22.51
N LEU A 70 -27.40 5.51 -21.77
CA LEU A 70 -26.79 4.65 -20.75
C LEU A 70 -27.67 4.54 -19.48
N GLU A 71 -28.34 5.63 -19.09
CA GLU A 71 -29.35 5.63 -18.03
C GLU A 71 -30.57 4.78 -18.40
N GLN A 72 -30.98 4.78 -19.67
CA GLN A 72 -32.08 3.92 -20.15
C GLN A 72 -31.72 2.43 -20.14
N GLU A 73 -30.45 2.09 -20.35
CA GLU A 73 -29.95 0.70 -20.23
C GLU A 73 -29.92 0.24 -18.77
N PHE A 74 -29.72 1.16 -17.82
CA PHE A 74 -29.72 0.90 -16.39
C PHE A 74 -31.14 1.04 -15.78
N SER A 75 -31.99 0.02 -15.98
CA SER A 75 -33.33 0.01 -15.40
C SER A 75 -33.32 -0.27 -13.89
N LEU A 76 -33.73 0.72 -13.10
CA LEU A 76 -33.94 0.61 -11.65
C LEU A 76 -35.36 0.17 -11.27
N ASP A 77 -36.29 0.06 -12.23
CA ASP A 77 -37.71 -0.22 -11.98
C ASP A 77 -37.95 -1.60 -11.32
N ASP A 78 -37.04 -2.55 -11.54
CA ASP A 78 -37.10 -3.89 -10.95
C ASP A 78 -36.55 -3.96 -9.51
N TRP A 79 -35.91 -2.90 -9.03
CA TRP A 79 -35.24 -2.87 -7.73
C TRP A 79 -36.18 -2.35 -6.65
N LYS A 80 -36.48 -3.19 -5.65
CA LYS A 80 -37.24 -2.75 -4.48
C LYS A 80 -36.37 -1.84 -3.63
N VAL A 81 -36.87 -0.64 -3.31
CA VAL A 81 -36.17 0.37 -2.48
C VAL A 81 -35.63 -0.22 -1.17
N ASP A 82 -36.41 -1.08 -0.51
CA ASP A 82 -35.99 -1.74 0.74
C ASP A 82 -34.81 -2.72 0.55
N GLU A 83 -34.77 -3.41 -0.59
CA GLU A 83 -33.68 -4.32 -0.94
C GLU A 83 -32.41 -3.54 -1.29
N VAL A 84 -32.55 -2.41 -1.99
CA VAL A 84 -31.44 -1.49 -2.28
C VAL A 84 -30.86 -0.93 -0.99
N ALA A 85 -31.70 -0.44 -0.08
CA ALA A 85 -31.25 0.11 1.20
C ALA A 85 -30.53 -0.94 2.07
N THR A 86 -31.03 -2.17 2.06
CA THR A 86 -30.39 -3.27 2.81
C THR A 86 -29.04 -3.63 2.21
N ARG A 87 -28.99 -3.83 0.89
CA ARG A 87 -27.74 -4.20 0.19
C ARG A 87 -26.71 -3.09 0.22
N SER A 88 -27.12 -1.84 0.04
CA SER A 88 -26.21 -0.69 0.13
C SER A 88 -25.67 -0.53 1.54
N SER A 89 -26.49 -0.68 2.57
CA SER A 89 -26.03 -0.66 3.97
C SER A 89 -24.98 -1.74 4.25
N VAL A 90 -25.23 -2.98 3.82
CA VAL A 90 -24.27 -4.08 3.96
C VAL A 90 -22.98 -3.79 3.18
N PHE A 91 -23.09 -3.29 1.95
CA PHE A 91 -21.96 -2.93 1.12
C PHE A 91 -21.11 -1.81 1.74
N PHE A 92 -21.74 -0.74 2.23
CA PHE A 92 -21.03 0.37 2.87
C PHE A 92 -20.42 -0.07 4.21
N ALA A 93 -21.09 -0.93 4.98
CA ALA A 93 -20.49 -1.51 6.17
C ALA A 93 -19.26 -2.36 5.85
N GLN A 94 -19.28 -3.13 4.75
CA GLN A 94 -18.10 -3.88 4.28
C GLN A 94 -16.99 -2.95 3.80
N LEU A 95 -17.32 -1.89 3.07
CA LEU A 95 -16.34 -0.88 2.65
C LEU A 95 -15.72 -0.18 3.85
N ASP A 96 -16.53 0.26 4.81
CA ASP A 96 -16.04 0.88 6.05
C ASP A 96 -15.17 -0.10 6.83
N GLN A 97 -15.49 -1.39 6.85
CA GLN A 97 -14.64 -2.41 7.46
C GLN A 97 -13.29 -2.52 6.73
N LEU A 98 -13.28 -2.50 5.40
CA LEU A 98 -12.04 -2.57 4.61
C LEU A 98 -11.20 -1.29 4.73
N TRP A 99 -11.84 -0.11 4.77
CA TRP A 99 -11.16 1.18 4.92
C TRP A 99 -10.71 1.47 6.36
N SER A 100 -11.44 0.99 7.36
CA SER A 100 -11.08 1.12 8.79
C SER A 100 -10.12 0.04 9.26
N ALA A 101 -9.98 -1.07 8.52
CA ALA A 101 -8.94 -2.05 8.75
C ALA A 101 -7.59 -1.45 8.35
N ALA A 102 -7.01 -0.63 9.24
CA ALA A 102 -5.63 -0.24 9.15
C ALA A 102 -4.81 -1.51 8.91
N THR A 103 -4.08 -1.52 7.80
CA THR A 103 -3.24 -2.67 7.47
C THR A 103 -2.22 -2.84 8.60
N LEU A 104 -1.82 -4.08 8.89
CA LEU A 104 -0.81 -4.33 9.93
C LEU A 104 0.42 -3.43 9.75
N GLN A 105 0.80 -3.21 8.49
CA GLN A 105 1.86 -2.31 8.09
C GLN A 105 1.62 -0.86 8.54
N GLU A 106 0.45 -0.29 8.30
CA GLU A 106 0.11 1.07 8.76
C GLU A 106 0.16 1.19 10.28
N THR A 107 -0.37 0.21 11.01
CA THR A 107 -0.31 0.18 12.47
C THR A 107 1.14 0.15 12.97
N LEU A 108 1.99 -0.66 12.37
CA LEU A 108 3.41 -0.75 12.72
C LEU A 108 4.17 0.53 12.37
N VAL A 109 3.93 1.11 11.19
CA VAL A 109 4.56 2.37 10.77
C VAL A 109 4.14 3.50 11.70
N GLN A 110 2.85 3.64 12.04
CA GLN A 110 2.40 4.68 12.97
C GLN A 110 3.04 4.56 14.36
N ARG A 111 3.24 3.34 14.87
CA ARG A 111 3.81 3.12 16.21
C ARG A 111 5.34 3.20 16.26
N PHE A 112 6.02 2.72 15.22
CA PHE A 112 7.47 2.45 15.27
C PHE A 112 8.30 3.23 14.25
N ALA A 113 7.70 4.07 13.39
CA ALA A 113 8.46 4.85 12.40
C ALA A 113 9.53 5.77 13.00
N SER A 114 9.40 6.18 14.26
CA SER A 114 10.42 6.98 14.95
C SER A 114 11.63 6.17 15.44
N ARG A 115 11.54 4.84 15.47
CA ARG A 115 12.56 3.94 16.04
C ARG A 115 13.17 2.98 15.02
N MET A 116 12.53 2.78 13.88
CA MET A 116 12.93 1.79 12.88
C MET A 116 12.65 2.29 11.45
N PRO A 117 13.54 2.01 10.48
CA PRO A 117 13.30 2.27 9.07
C PRO A 117 12.03 1.58 8.58
N GLN A 118 11.24 2.30 7.78
CA GLN A 118 9.96 1.79 7.26
C GLN A 118 10.14 0.48 6.47
N GLN A 119 11.23 0.34 5.70
CA GLN A 119 11.50 -0.87 4.93
C GLN A 119 11.53 -2.14 5.81
N LEU A 120 12.13 -2.06 7.00
CA LEU A 120 12.19 -3.20 7.91
C LEU A 120 10.82 -3.48 8.55
N LEU A 121 10.06 -2.43 8.88
CA LEU A 121 8.68 -2.59 9.36
C LEU A 121 7.79 -3.26 8.32
N THR A 122 7.94 -2.90 7.04
CA THR A 122 7.20 -3.56 5.94
C THR A 122 7.59 -5.02 5.79
N ALA A 123 8.88 -5.35 5.85
CA ALA A 123 9.36 -6.72 5.76
C ALA A 123 8.82 -7.60 6.90
N ILE A 124 8.87 -7.10 8.14
CA ILE A 124 8.33 -7.79 9.32
C ILE A 124 6.81 -7.98 9.18
N ALA A 125 6.07 -6.96 8.74
CA ALA A 125 4.62 -7.06 8.54
C ALA A 125 4.25 -8.15 7.52
N THR A 126 4.92 -8.16 6.36
CA THR A 126 4.68 -9.15 5.31
C THR A 126 5.03 -10.56 5.79
N ARG A 127 6.15 -10.74 6.48
CA ARG A 127 6.53 -12.05 7.03
C ARG A 127 5.59 -12.52 8.13
N ALA A 128 5.17 -11.65 9.04
CA ALA A 128 4.23 -12.00 10.09
C ALA A 128 2.93 -12.57 9.52
N GLN A 129 2.41 -12.00 8.43
CA GLN A 129 1.22 -12.53 7.74
C GLN A 129 1.45 -13.92 7.13
N GLN A 130 2.61 -14.17 6.53
CA GLN A 130 2.95 -15.47 5.95
C GLN A 130 3.15 -16.54 7.04
N VAL A 131 3.81 -16.17 8.12
CA VAL A 131 4.20 -17.06 9.21
C VAL A 131 3.00 -17.42 10.09
N LEU A 132 2.01 -16.54 10.24
CA LEU A 132 0.75 -16.84 10.94
C LEU A 132 0.00 -18.02 10.30
N SER A 133 0.12 -18.19 8.99
CA SER A 133 -0.48 -19.32 8.26
C SER A 133 0.25 -20.65 8.52
N SER A 134 1.42 -20.60 9.17
CA SER A 134 2.28 -21.75 9.42
C SER A 134 2.10 -22.25 10.86
N SER A 135 1.97 -23.57 11.04
CA SER A 135 1.74 -24.19 12.36
C SER A 135 3.04 -24.39 13.17
N VAL A 136 3.94 -23.41 13.14
CA VAL A 136 5.25 -23.48 13.83
C VAL A 136 5.16 -22.88 15.23
N SER A 137 6.13 -23.16 16.09
CA SER A 137 6.14 -22.59 17.45
C SER A 137 6.29 -21.07 17.41
N LEU A 138 5.76 -20.36 18.40
CA LEU A 138 5.86 -18.89 18.48
C LEU A 138 7.32 -18.40 18.38
N ALA A 139 8.27 -19.11 18.99
CA ALA A 139 9.69 -18.78 18.88
C ALA A 139 10.20 -18.87 17.44
N ASP A 140 9.85 -19.94 16.72
CA ASP A 140 10.20 -20.10 15.30
C ASP A 140 9.56 -19.02 14.44
N GLN A 141 8.29 -18.68 14.73
CA GLN A 141 7.57 -17.64 14.02
C GLN A 141 8.27 -16.28 14.14
N LEU A 142 8.74 -15.92 15.34
CA LEU A 142 9.47 -14.67 15.58
C LEU A 142 10.80 -14.62 14.82
N VAL A 143 11.57 -15.70 14.87
CA VAL A 143 12.87 -15.78 14.18
C VAL A 143 12.67 -15.65 12.67
N GLN A 144 11.69 -16.36 12.10
CA GLN A 144 11.38 -16.25 10.67
C GLN A 144 10.91 -14.86 10.25
N CYS A 145 10.22 -14.12 11.12
CA CYS A 145 9.81 -12.74 10.82
C CYS A 145 10.98 -11.76 10.76
N VAL A 146 12.03 -12.00 11.53
CA VAL A 146 13.15 -11.07 11.71
C VAL A 146 14.38 -11.44 10.87
N GLN A 147 14.56 -12.72 10.52
CA GLN A 147 15.72 -13.20 9.76
C GLN A 147 15.94 -12.43 8.45
N ASP A 148 14.86 -12.11 7.73
CA ASP A 148 14.95 -11.36 6.47
C ASP A 148 15.24 -9.87 6.68
N ALA A 149 14.84 -9.31 7.84
CA ALA A 149 15.10 -7.92 8.19
C ALA A 149 16.53 -7.70 8.72
N LEU A 150 17.16 -8.75 9.29
CA LEU A 150 18.48 -8.69 9.90
C LEU A 150 19.38 -9.86 9.43
N PRO A 151 19.85 -9.84 8.17
CA PRO A 151 20.62 -10.95 7.60
C PRO A 151 22.00 -11.14 8.24
N ASN A 152 22.50 -10.15 8.96
CA ASN A 152 23.85 -10.20 9.57
C ASN A 152 23.88 -11.02 10.87
N LEU A 153 22.73 -11.27 11.52
CA LEU A 153 22.67 -12.01 12.77
C LEU A 153 22.43 -13.50 12.52
N ALA A 154 23.11 -14.36 13.28
CA ALA A 154 22.90 -15.80 13.20
C ALA A 154 21.54 -16.19 13.79
N GLU A 155 20.89 -17.19 13.19
CA GLU A 155 19.60 -17.74 13.65
C GLU A 155 19.68 -18.20 15.12
N GLU A 156 20.77 -18.87 15.51
CA GLU A 156 21.03 -19.33 16.88
C GLU A 156 20.95 -18.17 17.90
N ASP A 157 21.53 -17.02 17.56
CA ASP A 157 21.51 -15.83 18.42
C ASP A 157 20.11 -15.22 18.50
N LEU A 158 19.37 -15.19 17.38
CA LEU A 158 17.97 -14.77 17.36
C LEU A 158 17.10 -15.67 18.25
N TYR A 159 17.31 -16.99 18.24
CA TYR A 159 16.60 -17.91 19.13
C TYR A 159 16.85 -17.62 20.60
N VAL A 160 18.10 -17.30 20.98
CA VAL A 160 18.44 -16.91 22.36
C VAL A 160 17.70 -15.63 22.75
N LEU A 161 17.61 -14.66 21.84
CA LEU A 161 16.91 -13.40 22.05
C LEU A 161 15.38 -13.51 22.02
N ALA A 162 14.83 -14.49 21.29
CA ALA A 162 13.40 -14.73 21.17
C ALA A 162 12.80 -15.47 22.37
N ARG A 163 13.59 -16.29 23.07
CA ARG A 163 13.13 -17.10 24.23
C ARG A 163 12.38 -16.29 25.30
N PRO A 164 12.86 -15.11 25.76
CA PRO A 164 12.12 -14.30 26.73
C PRO A 164 10.76 -13.82 26.21
N LEU A 165 10.63 -13.56 24.91
CA LEU A 165 9.40 -13.08 24.27
C LEU A 165 8.40 -14.21 23.99
N ALA A 166 8.90 -15.41 23.72
CA ALA A 166 8.10 -16.61 23.46
C ALA A 166 7.58 -17.28 24.74
N HIS A 167 8.36 -17.25 25.83
CA HIS A 167 8.04 -17.95 27.08
C HIS A 167 7.72 -17.03 28.26
N ALA A 168 7.30 -15.78 28.01
CA ALA A 168 6.86 -14.88 29.07
C ALA A 168 5.56 -15.40 29.72
N MET A 169 5.69 -16.29 30.71
CA MET A 169 4.57 -16.91 31.44
C MET A 169 4.15 -16.14 32.70
N ARG A 170 4.78 -15.00 33.02
CA ARG A 170 4.51 -14.31 34.29
C ARG A 170 4.94 -12.84 34.25
N GLY A 171 3.97 -11.95 34.15
CA GLY A 171 4.15 -10.50 34.28
C GLY A 171 2.91 -9.79 33.74
N ASN A 172 2.39 -8.83 34.50
CA ASN A 172 1.29 -7.96 34.06
C ASN A 172 1.76 -6.93 33.01
N ASP A 173 3.05 -6.92 32.71
CA ASP A 173 3.69 -6.05 31.73
C ASP A 173 3.83 -6.79 30.41
N SER A 174 3.39 -6.17 29.32
CA SER A 174 3.58 -6.78 28.01
C SER A 174 5.08 -6.87 27.71
N PRO A 175 5.62 -8.04 27.32
CA PRO A 175 7.05 -8.23 27.09
C PRO A 175 7.60 -7.34 25.97
N VAL A 176 6.70 -6.84 25.12
CA VAL A 176 6.96 -5.84 24.08
C VAL A 176 7.22 -4.46 24.70
N GLU A 177 6.41 -4.00 25.66
CA GLU A 177 6.60 -2.70 26.30
C GLU A 177 7.90 -2.66 27.12
N SER A 178 8.19 -3.73 27.87
CA SER A 178 9.42 -3.81 28.67
C SER A 178 10.70 -3.85 27.81
N THR A 179 10.60 -4.31 26.56
CA THR A 179 11.72 -4.28 25.60
C THR A 179 11.85 -2.92 24.93
N LEU A 180 10.73 -2.25 24.63
CA LEU A 180 10.69 -0.87 24.15
C LEU A 180 11.24 0.14 25.16
N GLU A 181 11.02 -0.09 26.46
CA GLU A 181 11.58 0.74 27.54
C GLU A 181 13.10 0.51 27.72
N ARG A 182 13.56 -0.73 27.51
CA ARG A 182 15.00 -1.07 27.61
C ARG A 182 15.81 -0.57 26.43
N VAL A 183 15.24 -0.56 25.23
CA VAL A 183 15.90 -0.03 24.05
C VAL A 183 15.75 1.49 24.09
N HIS A 184 16.86 2.17 24.33
CA HIS A 184 16.87 3.63 24.38
C HIS A 184 16.23 4.24 23.13
N SER A 185 15.60 5.41 23.28
CA SER A 185 14.98 6.19 22.21
C SER A 185 15.99 6.87 21.30
N ILE A 186 16.95 6.09 20.83
CA ILE A 186 18.00 6.52 19.93
C ILE A 186 17.59 6.08 18.52
N GLU A 187 18.07 6.81 17.51
CA GLU A 187 17.92 6.44 16.10
C GLU A 187 18.47 5.03 15.83
N TRP A 188 17.79 4.32 14.93
CA TRP A 188 18.07 2.92 14.58
C TRP A 188 19.56 2.64 14.29
N ASP A 189 20.22 3.55 13.58
CA ASP A 189 21.60 3.39 13.12
C ASP A 189 22.64 3.47 14.25
N ALA A 190 22.28 4.02 15.41
CA ALA A 190 23.15 4.12 16.57
C ALA A 190 22.93 3.00 17.60
N LEU A 191 21.96 2.11 17.36
CA LEU A 191 21.73 0.93 18.18
C LEU A 191 22.74 -0.17 17.85
N SER A 192 23.13 -0.96 18.85
CA SER A 192 23.92 -2.17 18.60
C SER A 192 23.09 -3.23 17.87
N GLU A 193 23.76 -4.15 17.16
CA GLU A 193 23.09 -5.25 16.43
C GLU A 193 22.16 -6.08 17.35
N VAL A 194 22.56 -6.28 18.61
CA VAL A 194 21.75 -7.00 19.61
C VAL A 194 20.51 -6.20 20.03
N GLU A 195 20.60 -4.88 20.11
CA GLU A 195 19.46 -4.00 20.41
C GLU A 195 18.51 -3.91 19.23
N GLN A 196 19.03 -3.79 18.01
CA GLN A 196 18.26 -3.83 16.77
C GLN A 196 17.49 -5.16 16.65
N ALA A 197 18.13 -6.28 16.97
CA ALA A 197 17.50 -7.61 16.98
C ALA A 197 16.40 -7.71 18.04
N ARG A 198 16.63 -7.23 19.26
CA ARG A 198 15.61 -7.23 20.32
C ARG A 198 14.41 -6.37 19.96
N LEU A 199 14.65 -5.18 19.40
CA LEU A 199 13.58 -4.29 18.96
C LEU A 199 12.76 -4.94 17.84
N SER A 200 13.43 -5.53 16.85
CA SER A 200 12.77 -6.22 15.73
C SER A 200 11.92 -7.40 16.21
N LEU A 201 12.45 -8.22 17.12
CA LEU A 201 11.71 -9.36 17.69
C LEU A 201 10.52 -8.90 18.55
N ALA A 202 10.64 -7.80 19.29
CA ALA A 202 9.53 -7.21 20.03
C ALA A 202 8.42 -6.70 19.10
N ILE A 203 8.80 -6.03 18.01
CA ILE A 203 7.86 -5.56 16.98
C ILE A 203 7.19 -6.75 16.28
N ALA A 204 7.94 -7.81 15.95
CA ALA A 204 7.38 -9.03 15.36
C ALA A 204 6.38 -9.71 16.31
N ARG A 205 6.66 -9.75 17.62
CA ARG A 205 5.73 -10.28 18.63
C ARG A 205 4.44 -9.48 18.71
N PHE A 206 4.54 -8.15 18.65
CA PHE A 206 3.38 -7.27 18.59
C PHE A 206 2.58 -7.52 17.31
N ALA A 207 3.24 -7.62 16.17
CA ALA A 207 2.61 -7.84 14.88
C ALA A 207 1.82 -9.17 14.85
N LEU A 208 2.39 -10.24 15.38
CA LEU A 208 1.71 -11.54 15.49
C LEU A 208 0.51 -11.48 16.44
N ALA A 209 0.62 -10.79 17.58
CA ALA A 209 -0.50 -10.63 18.51
C ALA A 209 -1.66 -9.82 17.90
N GLU A 210 -1.35 -8.74 17.16
CA GLU A 210 -2.37 -7.97 16.41
C GLU A 210 -3.06 -8.83 15.34
N LEU A 211 -2.32 -9.73 14.68
CA LEU A 211 -2.89 -10.66 13.70
C LEU A 211 -3.75 -11.75 14.34
N GLU A 212 -3.33 -12.32 15.48
CA GLU A 212 -4.13 -13.28 16.26
C GLU A 212 -5.47 -12.66 16.68
N THR A 213 -5.46 -11.44 17.23
CA THR A 213 -6.69 -10.75 17.64
C THR A 213 -7.62 -10.39 16.48
N LYS A 214 -7.06 -10.10 15.29
CA LYS A 214 -7.84 -9.89 14.06
C LYS A 214 -8.38 -11.20 13.47
N SER A 215 -7.72 -12.33 13.66
CA SER A 215 -8.17 -13.65 13.19
C SER A 215 -9.30 -14.24 14.05
N GLU A 216 -9.42 -13.84 15.31
CA GLU A 216 -10.41 -14.37 16.25
C GLU A 216 -11.74 -13.59 16.26
N LYS A 217 -11.79 -12.43 15.59
CA LYS A 217 -13.00 -11.60 15.38
C LYS A 217 -13.66 -11.88 14.04
#